data_AF-A0A4P7BW17-F1
#
_entry.id   AF-A0A4P7BW17-F1
#
_cell.length_a   1.000
_cell.length_b   1.000
_cell.length_c   1.000
_cell.angle_alpha   90.00
_cell.angle_beta   90.00
_cell.angle_gamma   90.00
#
_symmetry.space_group_name_H-M   'P 1'
#
loop_
_entity.id
_entity.type
_entity.pdbx_description
1 polymer ?
#
loop_
_entity_poly.entity_id
_entity_poly.type
_entity_poly.pdbx_seq_one_letter_code
_entity_poly.pdbx_strand_id
1 'polypeptide(L)'
;MLRIFHRKLLVWLALVVLLLTTIPRISLAQGNAGAGGWMAPDVVMEWNLATLNLIKDKNIPASQFGSRLIAMVHIAMFDTINGVQPEYSPFLVDGTRPKLIFPEAAAATAAYTILSTLYPAEKDSFEALYREQLSWLSDNSGLSRLAVRYGERIAQAVLEWRQDDGSGQAAAGSAVYPDGTELGEWRRTPPAYMNPRLPGWGNVTPFAMTSGDQFRLIGPPPLDSYEYACDYNEVKAMGAKDSAF
;
A
#
# COMPACT_ATOMS: atom_id res chain seq x y z
N MET A 1 5.84 -21.72 -52.38
CA MET A 1 6.24 -21.01 -51.14
C MET A 1 5.15 -20.99 -50.06
N LEU A 2 4.24 -21.97 -50.01
CA LEU A 2 3.10 -21.97 -49.08
C LEU A 2 3.10 -23.16 -48.10
N ARG A 3 4.24 -23.84 -47.91
CA ARG A 3 4.37 -25.03 -47.03
C ARG A 3 5.36 -24.89 -45.87
N ILE A 4 6.02 -23.74 -45.73
CA ILE A 4 6.97 -23.48 -44.62
C ILE A 4 6.30 -22.71 -43.46
N PHE A 5 5.21 -21.99 -43.73
CA PHE A 5 4.52 -21.17 -42.72
C PHE A 5 3.63 -21.96 -41.74
N HIS A 6 3.26 -23.20 -42.05
CA HIS A 6 2.40 -24.01 -41.16
C HIS A 6 3.16 -24.86 -40.13
N ARG A 7 4.50 -24.95 -40.23
CA ARG A 7 5.32 -25.68 -39.24
C ARG A 7 5.82 -24.83 -38.08
N LYS A 8 5.75 -23.49 -38.18
CA LYS A 8 6.16 -22.58 -37.09
C LYS A 8 5.01 -22.06 -36.24
N LEU A 9 3.76 -22.22 -36.68
CA LEU A 9 2.58 -21.79 -35.93
C LEU A 9 2.11 -22.84 -34.88
N LEU A 10 2.50 -24.11 -35.05
CA LEU A 10 2.16 -25.20 -34.10
C LEU A 10 3.17 -25.39 -32.96
N VAL A 11 4.36 -24.79 -33.05
CA VAL A 11 5.37 -24.84 -31.96
C VAL A 11 5.18 -23.70 -30.94
N TRP A 12 4.51 -22.61 -31.33
CA TRP A 12 4.23 -21.48 -30.44
C TRP A 12 2.97 -21.64 -29.56
N LEU A 13 2.07 -22.56 -29.90
CA LEU A 13 0.88 -22.88 -29.09
C LEU A 13 1.14 -23.98 -28.04
N ALA A 14 2.25 -24.71 -28.12
CA ALA A 14 2.64 -25.72 -27.13
C ALA A 14 3.57 -25.18 -26.02
N LEU A 15 4.14 -23.98 -26.17
CA LEU A 15 5.03 -23.35 -25.18
C LEU A 15 4.32 -22.34 -24.27
N VAL A 16 3.08 -21.95 -24.59
CA VAL A 16 2.27 -21.03 -23.76
C VAL A 16 1.32 -21.76 -22.81
N VAL A 17 1.13 -23.08 -22.98
CA VAL A 17 0.29 -23.92 -22.10
C VAL A 17 1.11 -24.72 -21.07
N LEU A 18 2.45 -24.67 -21.12
CA LEU A 18 3.34 -25.36 -20.17
C LEU A 18 4.14 -24.42 -19.26
N LEU A 19 3.51 -23.34 -18.79
CA LEU A 19 4.02 -22.49 -17.70
C LEU A 19 2.92 -22.15 -16.67
N LEU A 20 1.86 -22.97 -16.64
CA LEU A 20 0.70 -22.83 -15.77
C LEU A 20 0.57 -23.93 -14.71
N THR A 21 1.66 -24.63 -14.38
CA THR A 21 1.67 -25.55 -13.23
C THR A 21 2.96 -25.41 -12.43
N THR A 22 2.77 -25.17 -11.13
CA THR A 22 3.76 -25.17 -10.03
C THR A 22 4.77 -24.02 -10.01
N ILE A 23 4.29 -22.80 -9.70
CA ILE A 23 5.10 -21.91 -8.85
C ILE A 23 5.10 -22.57 -7.47
N PRO A 24 6.23 -23.06 -6.95
CA PRO A 24 6.28 -23.49 -5.56
C PRO A 24 5.94 -22.26 -4.71
N ARG A 25 4.90 -22.36 -3.88
CA ARG A 25 4.71 -21.45 -2.75
C ARG A 25 6.04 -21.44 -2.00
N ILE A 26 6.76 -20.33 -2.05
CA ILE A 26 7.95 -20.14 -1.23
C ILE A 26 7.43 -20.05 0.21
N SER A 27 7.39 -21.20 0.87
CA SER A 27 7.12 -21.31 2.29
C SER A 27 8.43 -20.99 2.99
N LEU A 28 8.57 -19.74 3.44
CA LEU A 28 9.65 -19.34 4.34
C LEU A 28 9.08 -19.17 5.73
N ALA A 29 8.99 -20.29 6.44
CA ALA A 29 8.98 -20.30 7.89
C ALA A 29 9.88 -21.46 8.34
N GLN A 30 11.16 -21.17 8.56
CA GLN A 30 11.96 -21.94 9.51
C GLN A 30 12.73 -20.96 10.41
N GLY A 31 11.95 -20.29 11.27
CA GLY A 31 12.43 -19.82 12.56
C GLY A 31 12.15 -20.92 13.58
N ASN A 32 13.21 -21.36 14.27
CA ASN A 32 13.24 -22.50 15.17
C ASN A 32 12.25 -22.31 16.36
N ALA A 33 11.08 -22.93 16.30
CA ALA A 33 10.12 -22.93 17.41
C ALA A 33 10.14 -24.28 18.14
N GLY A 34 10.37 -24.22 19.44
CA GLY A 34 10.22 -25.34 20.35
C GLY A 34 8.82 -25.95 20.29
N ALA A 35 8.75 -27.22 20.64
CA ALA A 35 7.62 -28.12 20.50
C ALA A 35 6.25 -27.54 20.93
N GLY A 36 5.26 -27.66 20.03
CA GLY A 36 3.83 -27.66 20.35
C GLY A 36 3.04 -26.44 19.86
N GLY A 37 2.59 -26.46 18.60
CA GLY A 37 1.59 -25.53 18.09
C GLY A 37 1.71 -25.35 16.59
N TRP A 38 0.64 -25.64 15.86
CA TRP A 38 0.50 -25.25 14.45
C TRP A 38 0.65 -23.73 14.39
N MET A 39 1.69 -23.20 13.72
CA MET A 39 1.79 -21.75 13.48
C MET A 39 0.63 -21.36 12.56
N ALA A 40 -0.43 -20.81 13.13
CA ALA A 40 -1.40 -20.06 12.35
C ALA A 40 -0.63 -18.94 11.61
N PRO A 41 -0.97 -18.65 10.34
CA PRO A 41 -0.36 -17.54 9.62
C PRO A 41 -0.49 -16.23 10.40
N ASP A 42 0.52 -15.37 10.34
CA ASP A 42 0.50 -14.06 10.99
C ASP A 42 -0.49 -13.13 10.28
N VAL A 43 -1.61 -12.83 10.94
CA VAL A 43 -2.68 -11.98 10.43
C VAL A 43 -2.16 -10.63 9.92
N VAL A 44 -1.22 -10.01 10.63
CA VAL A 44 -0.66 -8.70 10.24
C VAL A 44 0.12 -8.84 8.94
N MET A 45 0.91 -9.92 8.80
CA MET A 45 1.67 -10.18 7.58
C MET A 45 0.74 -10.46 6.39
N GLU A 46 -0.32 -11.23 6.56
CA GLU A 46 -1.25 -11.56 5.48
C GLU A 46 -2.02 -10.32 4.98
N TRP A 47 -2.51 -9.47 5.88
CA TRP A 47 -3.16 -8.22 5.49
C TRP A 47 -2.20 -7.20 4.90
N ASN A 48 -0.94 -7.18 5.34
CA ASN A 48 0.11 -6.41 4.69
C ASN A 48 0.32 -6.87 3.24
N LEU A 49 0.45 -8.18 3.01
CA LEU A 49 0.60 -8.74 1.67
C LEU A 49 -0.64 -8.47 0.79
N ALA A 50 -1.85 -8.62 1.33
CA ALA A 50 -3.09 -8.28 0.62
C ALA A 50 -3.12 -6.81 0.19
N THR A 51 -2.69 -5.90 1.08
CA THR A 51 -2.59 -4.46 0.80
C THR A 51 -1.55 -4.15 -0.27
N LEU A 52 -0.37 -4.76 -0.20
CA LEU A 52 0.70 -4.59 -1.19
C LEU A 52 0.29 -5.13 -2.57
N ASN A 53 -0.39 -6.29 -2.60
CA ASN A 53 -0.90 -6.86 -3.84
C ASN A 53 -1.98 -5.96 -4.47
N LEU A 54 -2.90 -5.42 -3.67
CA LEU A 54 -3.87 -4.43 -4.16
C LEU A 54 -3.17 -3.21 -4.79
N ILE A 55 -2.17 -2.64 -4.11
CA ILE A 55 -1.41 -1.48 -4.60
C ILE A 55 -0.77 -1.78 -5.95
N LYS A 56 -0.14 -2.96 -6.07
CA LYS A 56 0.49 -3.42 -7.30
C LYS A 56 -0.53 -3.65 -8.42
N ASP A 57 -1.56 -4.44 -8.15
CA ASP A 57 -2.51 -4.91 -9.16
C ASP A 57 -3.41 -3.79 -9.70
N LYS A 58 -3.69 -2.78 -8.87
CA LYS A 58 -4.46 -1.59 -9.28
C LYS A 58 -3.58 -0.41 -9.68
N ASN A 59 -2.26 -0.62 -9.76
CA ASN A 59 -1.29 0.42 -10.11
C ASN A 59 -1.50 1.72 -9.30
N ILE A 60 -1.80 1.56 -8.01
CA ILE A 60 -2.02 2.66 -7.09
C ILE A 60 -0.69 3.39 -6.93
N PRO A 61 -0.64 4.74 -7.04
CA PRO A 61 0.59 5.50 -6.81
C PRO A 61 1.17 5.20 -5.41
N ALA A 62 2.25 4.42 -5.39
CA ALA A 62 2.76 3.79 -4.16
C ALA A 62 3.19 4.82 -3.11
N SER A 63 3.83 5.92 -3.52
CA SER A 63 4.30 6.95 -2.59
C SER A 63 3.18 7.83 -2.02
N GLN A 64 2.06 7.99 -2.73
CA GLN A 64 0.93 8.80 -2.30
C GLN A 64 -0.19 7.95 -1.71
N PHE A 65 -1.10 7.44 -2.54
CA PHE A 65 -2.25 6.68 -2.08
C PHE A 65 -1.87 5.32 -1.49
N GLY A 66 -0.82 4.68 -2.00
CA GLY A 66 -0.34 3.39 -1.47
C GLY A 66 0.17 3.52 -0.03
N SER A 67 1.06 4.47 0.23
CA SER A 67 1.58 4.73 1.58
C SER A 67 0.49 5.14 2.56
N ARG A 68 -0.46 5.99 2.12
CA ARG A 68 -1.65 6.36 2.91
C ARG A 68 -2.50 5.15 3.28
N LEU A 69 -2.76 4.26 2.31
CA LEU A 69 -3.55 3.05 2.53
C LEU A 69 -2.88 2.11 3.54
N ILE A 70 -1.57 1.85 3.35
CA ILE A 70 -0.78 1.03 4.27
C ILE A 70 -0.84 1.62 5.68
N ALA A 71 -0.63 2.92 5.84
CA ALA A 71 -0.70 3.57 7.14
C ALA A 71 -2.06 3.37 7.83
N MET A 72 -3.16 3.59 7.11
CA MET A 72 -4.51 3.39 7.65
C MET A 72 -4.76 1.94 8.10
N VAL A 73 -4.42 0.96 7.26
CA VAL A 73 -4.60 -0.47 7.57
C VAL A 73 -3.77 -0.87 8.79
N HIS A 74 -2.50 -0.46 8.84
CA HIS A 74 -1.60 -0.81 9.95
C HIS A 74 -1.96 -0.10 11.26
N ILE A 75 -2.40 1.15 11.23
CA ILE A 75 -2.90 1.85 12.43
C ILE A 75 -4.11 1.11 12.99
N ALA A 76 -5.06 0.68 12.15
CA ALA A 76 -6.26 -0.01 12.61
C ALA A 76 -5.95 -1.40 13.21
N MET A 77 -5.05 -2.17 12.58
CA MET A 77 -4.58 -3.44 13.15
C MET A 77 -3.84 -3.23 14.47
N PHE A 78 -2.94 -2.24 14.52
CA PHE A 78 -2.17 -1.91 15.72
C PHE A 78 -3.07 -1.51 16.89
N ASP A 79 -3.97 -0.53 16.72
CA ASP A 79 -4.88 -0.08 17.77
C ASP A 79 -5.85 -1.19 18.21
N THR A 80 -6.17 -2.11 17.29
CA THR A 80 -6.97 -3.28 17.63
C THR A 80 -6.22 -4.24 18.55
N ILE A 81 -5.01 -4.66 18.17
CA ILE A 81 -4.20 -5.59 18.96
C ILE A 81 -3.81 -4.95 20.28
N ASN A 82 -3.29 -3.71 20.24
CA ASN A 82 -2.86 -2.96 21.42
C ASN A 82 -4.02 -2.63 22.37
N GLY A 83 -5.24 -2.43 21.86
CA GLY A 83 -6.41 -2.21 22.71
C GLY A 83 -6.84 -3.45 23.52
N VAL A 84 -6.53 -4.66 23.02
CA VAL A 84 -6.74 -5.94 23.73
C VAL A 84 -5.57 -6.28 24.63
N GLN A 85 -4.34 -6.09 24.12
CA GLN A 85 -3.08 -6.37 24.78
C GLN A 85 -2.26 -5.07 24.88
N PRO A 86 -2.53 -4.21 25.88
CA PRO A 86 -1.96 -2.86 25.95
C PRO A 86 -0.51 -2.90 26.40
N GLU A 87 0.39 -2.98 25.43
CA GLU A 87 1.84 -2.87 25.63
C GLU A 87 2.36 -1.47 25.26
N TYR A 88 1.66 -0.76 24.37
CA TYR A 88 2.05 0.53 23.81
C TYR A 88 0.98 1.60 24.02
N SER A 89 1.33 2.86 23.77
CA SER A 89 0.34 3.92 23.63
C SER A 89 -0.47 3.70 22.34
N PRO A 90 -1.82 3.79 22.39
CA PRO A 90 -2.64 3.77 21.17
C PRO A 90 -2.22 4.89 20.22
N PHE A 91 -2.33 4.64 18.92
CA PHE A 91 -2.04 5.63 17.90
C PHE A 91 -3.20 6.63 17.75
N LEU A 92 -4.43 6.12 17.60
CA LEU A 92 -5.62 6.95 17.37
C LEU A 92 -6.70 6.74 18.42
N VAL A 93 -7.08 5.49 18.67
CA VAL A 93 -8.24 5.17 19.51
C VAL A 93 -7.79 4.72 20.89
N ASP A 94 -7.96 5.60 21.88
CA ASP A 94 -7.89 5.26 23.29
C ASP A 94 -9.31 5.05 23.84
N GLY A 95 -9.58 3.93 24.52
CA GLY A 95 -10.94 3.63 24.98
C GLY A 95 -11.18 2.28 25.65
N THR A 96 -12.47 1.96 25.79
CA THR A 96 -12.96 0.79 26.54
C THR A 96 -12.33 -0.51 26.04
N ARG A 97 -11.56 -1.13 26.93
CA ARG A 97 -10.81 -2.36 26.67
C ARG A 97 -11.73 -3.56 26.76
N PRO A 98 -11.95 -4.31 25.67
CA PRO A 98 -12.68 -5.55 25.74
C PRO A 98 -11.88 -6.55 26.59
N LYS A 99 -12.47 -7.09 27.67
CA LYS A 99 -11.73 -7.92 28.62
C LYS A 99 -11.25 -9.26 28.03
N LEU A 100 -11.99 -9.82 27.06
CA LEU A 100 -11.74 -11.11 26.45
C LEU A 100 -12.30 -11.09 25.01
N ILE A 101 -11.47 -10.82 24.01
CA ILE A 101 -11.75 -11.04 22.59
C ILE A 101 -10.51 -11.61 21.90
N PHE A 102 -10.67 -12.17 20.70
CA PHE A 102 -9.55 -12.63 19.88
C PHE A 102 -8.94 -11.43 19.13
N PRO A 103 -7.72 -10.98 19.48
CA PRO A 103 -7.11 -9.80 18.88
C PRO A 103 -6.81 -9.98 17.40
N GLU A 104 -6.43 -11.18 16.97
CA GLU A 104 -6.16 -11.52 15.58
C GLU A 104 -7.44 -11.39 14.74
N ALA A 105 -8.57 -11.88 15.27
CA ALA A 105 -9.87 -11.75 14.60
C ALA A 105 -10.29 -10.29 14.46
N ALA A 106 -10.11 -9.50 15.52
CA ALA A 106 -10.45 -8.09 15.49
C ALA A 106 -9.53 -7.30 14.53
N ALA A 107 -8.23 -7.61 14.48
CA ALA A 107 -7.28 -6.98 13.57
C ALA A 107 -7.60 -7.33 12.10
N ALA A 108 -7.94 -8.60 11.84
CA ALA A 108 -8.39 -9.05 10.54
C ALA A 108 -9.66 -8.31 10.09
N THR A 109 -10.63 -8.16 11.00
CA THR A 109 -11.83 -7.36 10.74
C THR A 109 -11.47 -5.91 10.44
N ALA A 110 -10.58 -5.29 11.21
CA ALA A 110 -10.21 -3.90 11.01
C ALA A 110 -9.56 -3.66 9.63
N ALA A 111 -8.62 -4.52 9.23
CA ALA A 111 -7.98 -4.46 7.92
C ALA A 111 -8.99 -4.69 6.78
N TYR A 112 -9.82 -5.74 6.90
CA TYR A 112 -10.90 -6.01 5.95
C TYR A 112 -11.85 -4.82 5.78
N THR A 113 -12.29 -4.21 6.89
CA THR A 113 -13.22 -3.07 6.86
C THR A 113 -12.61 -1.86 6.15
N ILE A 114 -11.36 -1.50 6.42
CA ILE A 114 -10.68 -0.40 5.70
C ILE A 114 -10.56 -0.70 4.21
N LEU A 115 -10.04 -1.87 3.85
CA LEU A 115 -9.80 -2.23 2.46
C LEU A 115 -11.09 -2.34 1.65
N SER A 116 -12.12 -2.98 2.20
CA SER A 116 -13.43 -3.12 1.54
C SER A 116 -14.21 -1.81 1.46
N THR A 117 -13.98 -0.87 2.37
CA THR A 117 -14.60 0.47 2.31
C THR A 117 -13.95 1.33 1.23
N LEU A 118 -12.61 1.35 1.17
CA LEU A 118 -11.87 2.18 0.21
C LEU A 118 -11.84 1.59 -1.20
N TYR A 119 -11.88 0.26 -1.32
CA TYR A 119 -11.82 -0.49 -2.58
C TYR A 119 -12.96 -1.50 -2.69
N PRO A 120 -14.22 -1.05 -2.78
CA PRO A 120 -15.39 -1.93 -2.77
C PRO A 120 -15.44 -2.90 -3.96
N ALA A 121 -14.83 -2.54 -5.09
CA ALA A 121 -14.72 -3.41 -6.27
C ALA A 121 -13.84 -4.65 -6.02
N GLU A 122 -12.96 -4.61 -5.02
CA GLU A 122 -12.03 -5.70 -4.68
C GLU A 122 -12.48 -6.50 -3.45
N LYS A 123 -13.66 -6.18 -2.91
CA LYS A 123 -14.18 -6.74 -1.66
C LYS A 123 -14.18 -8.26 -1.64
N ASP A 124 -14.54 -8.92 -2.74
CA ASP A 124 -14.59 -10.39 -2.81
C ASP A 124 -13.21 -11.02 -2.59
N SER A 125 -12.13 -10.36 -3.01
CA SER A 125 -10.76 -10.85 -2.79
C SER A 125 -10.38 -10.79 -1.30
N PHE A 126 -10.78 -9.73 -0.61
CA PHE A 126 -10.55 -9.58 0.84
C PHE A 126 -11.47 -10.48 1.66
N GLU A 127 -12.70 -10.72 1.21
CA GLU A 127 -13.69 -11.58 1.87
C GLU A 127 -13.18 -13.02 1.96
N ALA A 128 -12.51 -13.53 0.91
CA ALA A 128 -11.95 -14.88 0.93
C ALA A 128 -10.92 -15.05 2.05
N LEU A 129 -9.93 -14.14 2.13
CA LEU A 129 -8.91 -14.12 3.19
C LEU A 129 -9.55 -13.96 4.57
N TYR A 130 -10.49 -13.02 4.70
CA TYR A 130 -11.19 -12.75 5.95
C TYR A 130 -11.96 -13.97 6.46
N ARG A 131 -12.71 -14.65 5.59
CA ARG A 131 -13.45 -15.86 5.96
C ARG A 131 -12.54 -17.02 6.34
N GLU A 132 -11.39 -17.17 5.68
CA GLU A 132 -10.38 -18.16 6.04
C GLU A 132 -9.84 -17.91 7.45
N GLN A 133 -9.41 -16.67 7.74
CA GLN A 133 -8.86 -16.30 9.05
C GLN A 133 -9.87 -16.37 10.19
N LEU A 134 -11.17 -16.18 9.92
CA LEU A 134 -12.21 -16.27 10.95
C LEU A 134 -12.85 -17.66 11.06
N SER A 135 -12.45 -18.63 10.23
CA SER A 135 -13.11 -19.95 10.15
C SER A 135 -13.05 -20.75 11.47
N TRP A 136 -11.94 -20.64 12.22
CA TRP A 136 -11.74 -21.34 13.49
C TRP A 136 -12.55 -20.74 14.66
N LEU A 137 -13.11 -19.55 14.47
CA LEU A 137 -13.90 -18.84 15.49
C LEU A 137 -15.35 -19.31 15.58
N SER A 138 -15.78 -20.25 14.73
CA SER A 138 -17.15 -20.78 14.70
C SER A 138 -17.61 -21.33 16.05
N ASP A 139 -16.67 -21.89 16.81
CA ASP A 139 -16.95 -22.63 18.04
C ASP A 139 -17.17 -21.70 19.24
N ASN A 140 -16.89 -20.40 19.10
CA ASN A 140 -16.97 -19.41 20.17
C ASN A 140 -17.68 -18.12 19.74
N SER A 141 -18.85 -18.26 19.10
CA SER A 141 -19.58 -17.18 18.42
C SER A 141 -19.78 -15.87 19.21
N GLY A 142 -19.85 -15.91 20.54
CA GLY A 142 -19.97 -14.73 21.38
C GLY A 142 -18.71 -13.85 21.37
N LEU A 143 -17.54 -14.46 21.54
CA LEU A 143 -16.23 -13.78 21.49
C LEU A 143 -15.92 -13.32 20.06
N SER A 144 -16.28 -14.14 19.06
CA SER A 144 -16.11 -13.80 17.65
C SER A 144 -16.90 -12.54 17.27
N ARG A 145 -18.18 -12.44 17.68
CA ARG A 145 -19.00 -11.23 17.45
C ARG A 145 -18.45 -9.99 18.16
N LEU A 146 -17.85 -10.16 19.34
CA LEU A 146 -17.22 -9.04 20.04
C LEU A 146 -15.94 -8.58 19.35
N ALA A 147 -15.11 -9.52 18.87
CA ALA A 147 -13.91 -9.21 18.10
C ALA A 147 -14.23 -8.46 16.80
N VAL A 148 -15.22 -8.94 16.03
CA VAL A 148 -15.68 -8.29 14.79
C VAL A 148 -16.15 -6.85 15.07
N ARG A 149 -17.06 -6.66 16.04
CA ARG A 149 -17.55 -5.31 16.37
C ARG A 149 -16.44 -4.38 16.85
N TYR A 150 -15.45 -4.92 17.55
CA TYR A 150 -14.31 -4.12 18.02
C TYR A 150 -13.43 -3.69 16.83
N GLY A 151 -13.06 -4.61 15.94
CA GLY A 151 -12.31 -4.30 14.72
C GLY A 151 -13.02 -3.31 13.80
N GLU A 152 -14.33 -3.48 13.57
CA GLU A 152 -15.16 -2.54 12.80
C GLU A 152 -15.13 -1.13 13.40
N ARG A 153 -15.26 -1.01 14.72
CA ARG A 153 -15.21 0.28 15.42
C ARG A 153 -13.86 0.97 15.22
N ILE A 154 -12.75 0.26 15.36
CA ILE A 154 -11.41 0.83 15.19
C ILE A 154 -11.18 1.26 13.74
N ALA A 155 -11.54 0.39 12.77
CA ALA A 155 -11.45 0.73 11.36
C ALA A 155 -12.29 1.96 10.98
N GLN A 156 -13.51 2.05 11.50
CA GLN A 156 -14.38 3.19 11.28
C GLN A 156 -13.78 4.49 11.83
N ALA A 157 -13.18 4.45 13.03
CA ALA A 157 -12.50 5.61 13.59
C ALA A 157 -11.32 6.07 12.71
N VAL A 158 -10.54 5.13 12.14
CA VAL A 158 -9.46 5.47 11.20
C VAL A 158 -10.01 6.05 9.90
N LEU A 159 -11.08 5.49 9.35
CA LEU A 159 -11.73 5.99 8.13
C LEU A 159 -12.26 7.42 8.34
N GLU A 160 -12.97 7.67 9.44
CA GLU A 160 -13.49 8.99 9.83
C GLU A 160 -12.36 9.99 10.04
N TRP A 161 -11.31 9.60 10.76
CA TRP A 161 -10.14 10.46 10.98
C TRP A 161 -9.48 10.89 9.67
N ARG A 162 -9.54 10.05 8.63
CA ARG A 162 -8.89 10.31 7.34
C ARG A 162 -9.83 10.79 6.23
N GLN A 163 -11.14 10.90 6.47
CA GLN A 163 -12.11 11.20 5.42
C GLN A 163 -11.88 12.59 4.77
N ASP A 164 -11.46 13.57 5.58
CA ASP A 164 -11.29 14.98 5.20
C ASP A 164 -9.82 15.41 5.25
N ASP A 165 -8.90 14.47 5.06
CA ASP A 165 -7.46 14.72 5.19
C ASP A 165 -6.79 15.41 3.99
N GLY A 166 -7.57 15.89 3.01
CA GLY A 166 -7.06 16.53 1.79
C GLY A 166 -6.73 15.56 0.65
N SER A 167 -6.73 14.24 0.89
CA SER A 167 -6.35 13.25 -0.14
C SER A 167 -7.35 13.16 -1.29
N GLY A 168 -8.65 13.35 -1.02
CA GLY A 168 -9.70 13.40 -2.04
C GLY A 168 -9.54 14.60 -2.99
N GLN A 169 -9.21 15.77 -2.45
CA GLN A 169 -8.94 16.99 -3.21
C GLN A 169 -7.67 16.82 -4.06
N ALA A 170 -6.63 16.18 -3.51
CA ALA A 170 -5.45 15.84 -4.28
C ALA A 170 -5.76 14.85 -5.42
N ALA A 171 -6.64 13.86 -5.19
CA ALA A 171 -7.11 12.91 -6.20
C ALA A 171 -7.87 13.61 -7.34
N ALA A 172 -8.74 14.56 -6.98
CA ALA A 172 -9.57 15.31 -7.91
C ALA A 172 -8.76 16.29 -8.79
N GLY A 173 -7.45 16.42 -8.57
CA GLY A 173 -6.61 17.34 -9.33
C GLY A 173 -6.92 18.81 -9.04
N SER A 174 -7.40 19.13 -7.83
CA SER A 174 -7.76 20.51 -7.46
C SER A 174 -6.57 21.48 -7.49
N ALA A 175 -5.34 20.98 -7.41
CA ALA A 175 -4.15 21.78 -7.65
C ALA A 175 -3.76 21.73 -9.14
N VAL A 176 -3.79 22.89 -9.80
CA VAL A 176 -3.31 23.04 -11.17
C VAL A 176 -1.80 23.33 -11.13
N TYR A 177 -1.03 22.57 -11.90
CA TYR A 177 0.41 22.78 -12.06
C TYR A 177 0.75 22.84 -13.57
N PRO A 178 0.85 24.05 -14.15
CA PRO A 178 1.11 24.22 -15.57
C PRO A 178 2.57 23.93 -15.92
N ASP A 179 2.86 23.76 -17.21
CA ASP A 179 4.24 23.75 -17.70
C ASP A 179 4.85 25.15 -17.53
N GLY A 180 6.08 25.20 -17.04
CA GLY A 180 6.81 26.45 -16.92
C GLY A 180 7.25 27.04 -18.26
N THR A 181 7.45 28.36 -18.28
CA THR A 181 8.01 29.09 -19.43
C THR A 181 9.45 29.50 -19.21
N GLU A 182 9.90 29.59 -17.95
CA GLU A 182 11.24 30.08 -17.59
C GLU A 182 12.25 28.94 -17.35
N LEU A 183 13.54 29.30 -17.25
CA LEU A 183 14.58 28.33 -16.89
C LEU A 183 14.38 27.83 -15.46
N GLY A 184 14.61 26.53 -15.24
CA GLY A 184 14.44 25.89 -13.93
C GLY A 184 13.01 25.48 -13.57
N GLU A 185 12.00 25.95 -14.30
CA GLU A 185 10.63 25.50 -14.09
C GLU A 185 10.38 24.12 -14.72
N TRP A 186 9.65 23.28 -14.00
CA TRP A 186 9.29 21.94 -14.47
C TRP A 186 8.42 22.01 -15.73
N ARG A 187 8.66 21.09 -16.65
CA ARG A 187 7.88 20.90 -17.86
C ARG A 187 7.66 19.41 -18.10
N ARG A 188 6.53 19.06 -18.72
CA ARG A 188 6.28 17.71 -19.20
C ARG A 188 7.36 17.24 -20.16
N THR A 189 7.81 16.00 -19.98
CA THR A 189 8.89 15.40 -20.78
C THR A 189 8.36 14.40 -21.81
N PRO A 190 9.05 14.26 -22.98
CA PRO A 190 8.73 13.23 -23.94
C PRO A 190 8.96 11.82 -23.38
N PRO A 191 8.37 10.78 -24.00
CA PRO A 191 7.49 10.84 -25.17
C PRO A 191 6.03 11.17 -24.83
N ALA A 192 5.60 10.90 -23.60
CA ALA A 192 4.18 10.88 -23.25
C ALA A 192 3.64 12.23 -22.78
N TYR A 193 4.50 13.19 -22.41
CA TYR A 193 4.11 14.50 -21.88
C TYR A 193 3.01 14.39 -20.81
N MET A 194 3.18 13.47 -19.86
CA MET A 194 2.16 13.15 -18.86
C MET A 194 1.92 14.31 -17.89
N ASN A 195 0.68 14.49 -17.46
CA ASN A 195 0.33 15.48 -16.44
C ASN A 195 1.15 15.28 -15.15
N PRO A 196 1.48 16.37 -14.43
CA PRO A 196 2.15 16.27 -13.14
C PRO A 196 1.30 15.44 -12.19
N ARG A 197 1.95 14.52 -11.48
CA ARG A 197 1.25 13.59 -10.60
C ARG A 197 0.95 14.26 -9.26
N LEU A 198 -0.33 14.41 -8.95
CA LEU A 198 -0.85 14.81 -7.63
C LEU A 198 -0.16 16.07 -7.04
N PRO A 199 -0.10 17.20 -7.76
CA PRO A 199 0.56 18.43 -7.28
C PRO A 199 0.00 18.96 -5.94
N GLY A 200 -1.24 18.60 -5.58
CA GLY A 200 -1.86 18.96 -4.30
C GLY A 200 -1.52 18.04 -3.13
N TRP A 201 -0.72 16.99 -3.32
CA TRP A 201 -0.46 15.99 -2.28
C TRP A 201 0.23 16.57 -1.03
N GLY A 202 1.01 17.65 -1.20
CA GLY A 202 1.63 18.36 -0.06
C GLY A 202 0.64 18.99 0.91
N ASN A 203 -0.63 19.10 0.54
CA ASN A 203 -1.71 19.63 1.40
C ASN A 203 -2.45 18.53 2.17
N VAL A 204 -2.09 17.26 1.99
CA VAL A 204 -2.70 16.15 2.74
C VAL A 204 -2.24 16.23 4.20
N THR A 205 -3.18 16.22 5.15
CA THR A 205 -2.89 16.24 6.59
C THR A 205 -1.93 15.10 6.94
N PRO A 206 -0.76 15.36 7.53
CA PRO A 206 0.19 14.29 7.84
C PRO A 206 -0.32 13.29 8.89
N PHE A 207 0.34 12.14 8.99
CA PHE A 207 0.07 11.16 10.07
C PHE A 207 0.86 11.46 11.34
N ALA A 208 2.14 11.87 11.20
CA ALA A 208 3.04 12.11 12.33
C ALA A 208 3.71 13.50 12.32
N MET A 209 3.77 14.17 11.17
CA MET A 209 4.31 15.53 11.06
C MET A 209 3.31 16.56 11.56
N THR A 210 3.80 17.72 12.02
CA THR A 210 2.95 18.84 12.44
C THR A 210 2.31 19.58 11.26
N SER A 211 2.96 19.57 10.09
CA SER A 211 2.51 20.21 8.85
C SER A 211 3.21 19.60 7.63
N GLY A 212 2.66 19.82 6.43
CA GLY A 212 3.23 19.30 5.17
C GLY A 212 4.58 19.92 4.78
N ASP A 213 4.96 21.03 5.40
CA ASP A 213 6.21 21.76 5.18
C ASP A 213 7.20 21.66 6.34
N GLN A 214 6.95 20.81 7.35
CA GLN A 214 7.82 20.66 8.53
C GLN A 214 9.30 20.41 8.17
N PHE A 215 9.57 19.70 7.08
CA PHE A 215 10.93 19.38 6.60
C PHE A 215 11.25 20.03 5.25
N ARG A 216 10.69 21.22 4.98
CA ARG A 216 10.95 21.91 3.71
C ARG A 216 12.41 22.36 3.62
N LEU A 217 13.12 21.85 2.62
CA LEU A 217 14.51 22.22 2.34
C LEU A 217 14.59 23.63 1.74
N ILE A 218 15.80 24.22 1.81
CA ILE A 218 16.15 25.36 0.95
C ILE A 218 16.00 24.96 -0.52
N GLY A 219 15.71 25.95 -1.38
CA GLY A 219 15.57 25.72 -2.81
C GLY A 219 16.83 25.12 -3.45
N PRO A 220 16.74 24.60 -4.68
CA PRO A 220 17.89 24.06 -5.39
C PRO A 220 18.96 25.14 -5.64
N PRO A 221 20.21 24.75 -5.94
CA PRO A 221 21.25 25.70 -6.33
C PRO A 221 20.79 26.62 -7.47
N PRO A 222 21.22 27.90 -7.49
CA PRO A 222 20.94 28.81 -8.60
C PRO A 222 21.41 28.21 -9.94
N LEU A 223 20.67 28.45 -11.02
CA LEU A 223 20.97 27.84 -12.33
C LEU A 223 22.30 28.32 -12.92
N ASP A 224 22.81 29.45 -12.47
CA ASP A 224 24.10 30.05 -12.85
C ASP A 224 25.24 29.70 -11.88
N SER A 225 24.98 28.83 -10.88
CA SER A 225 25.98 28.41 -9.90
C SER A 225 26.92 27.32 -10.43
N TYR A 226 28.10 27.23 -9.82
CA TYR A 226 29.05 26.14 -10.07
C TYR A 226 28.46 24.79 -9.68
N GLU A 227 27.75 24.75 -8.54
CA GLU A 227 27.10 23.56 -8.01
C GLU A 227 26.06 23.01 -8.99
N TYR A 228 25.19 23.86 -9.53
CA TYR A 228 24.23 23.43 -10.56
C TYR A 228 24.93 22.86 -11.81
N ALA A 229 26.01 23.49 -12.26
CA ALA A 229 26.78 23.01 -13.41
C ALA A 229 27.43 21.64 -13.15
N CYS A 230 27.90 21.38 -11.93
CA CYS A 230 28.41 20.08 -11.52
C CYS A 230 27.32 19.01 -11.56
N ASP A 231 26.19 19.24 -10.87
CA ASP A 231 25.06 18.30 -10.81
C ASP A 231 24.51 17.98 -12.21
N TYR A 232 24.38 19.00 -13.07
CA TYR A 232 23.95 18.83 -14.45
C TYR A 232 24.91 17.94 -15.26
N ASN A 233 26.22 18.20 -15.16
CA ASN A 233 27.22 17.44 -15.92
C ASN A 233 27.34 15.99 -15.42
N GLU A 234 27.16 15.78 -14.11
CA GLU A 234 27.10 14.46 -13.52
C GLU A 234 25.93 13.64 -14.09
N VAL A 235 24.70 14.18 -14.03
CA VAL A 235 23.51 13.52 -14.60
C VAL A 235 23.66 13.31 -16.11
N LYS A 236 24.26 14.26 -16.83
CA LYS A 236 24.53 14.12 -18.27
C LYS A 236 25.50 12.98 -18.58
N ALA A 237 26.56 12.82 -17.79
CA ALA A 237 27.56 11.77 -17.99
C ALA A 237 27.03 10.38 -17.59
N MET A 238 26.34 10.28 -16.44
CA MET A 238 25.79 9.01 -15.96
C MET A 238 24.49 8.60 -16.68
N GLY A 239 23.68 9.57 -17.11
CA GLY A 239 22.42 9.33 -17.83
C GLY A 239 22.59 9.14 -19.35
N ALA A 240 23.82 9.15 -19.87
CA ALA A 240 24.08 8.91 -21.28
C ALA A 240 23.61 7.50 -21.69
N LYS A 241 23.08 7.35 -22.90
CA LYS A 241 22.56 6.06 -23.41
C LYS A 241 23.62 4.95 -23.41
N ASP A 242 24.88 5.35 -23.54
CA ASP A 242 26.08 4.53 -23.57
C ASP A 242 26.90 4.65 -22.28
N SER A 243 26.30 5.14 -21.19
CA SER A 243 26.98 5.19 -19.90
C SER A 243 27.33 3.79 -19.41
N ALA A 244 28.51 3.69 -18.80
CA ALA A 244 29.04 2.44 -18.23
C ALA A 244 28.80 2.34 -16.70
N PHE A 245 28.06 3.31 -16.14
CA PHE A 245 27.57 3.28 -14.75
C PHE A 245 26.25 2.51 -14.65
#